data_AF-A0ABC8RQ88-F1
#
_entry.id   AF-A0ABC8RQ88-F1
#
_cell.length_a   1.000
_cell.length_b   1.000
_cell.length_c   1.000
_cell.angle_alpha   90.00
_cell.angle_beta   90.00
_cell.angle_gamma   90.00
#
_symmetry.space_group_name_H-M   'P 1'
#
loop_
_entity.id
_entity.type
_entity.pdbx_description
1 polymer ?
#
loop_
_entity_poly.entity_id
_entity_poly.type
_entity_poly.pdbx_seq_one_letter_code
_entity_poly.pdbx_strand_id
1 'polypeptide(L)'
;MGGDYPSKPMSLYATIWDASNWATSGGKYKVNYKFAPFVAEFTDLVLNGCALDPIQDVLTTTCSKPHDRPESIGFTDITPKQRMAMKKFRLRNMYYSYCYDGLRYPTPPPECVIDPVEKQRFKDTGRVKFGEKHHHGHLKGRRREGLSIRKNGGQGDV
;
A
#
# COMPACT_ATOMS: atom_id res chain seq x y z
N MET A 1 13.93 8.23 -12.09
CA MET A 1 12.52 7.84 -12.27
C MET A 1 11.96 8.70 -13.39
N GLY A 2 11.51 8.11 -14.49
CA GLY A 2 11.04 8.81 -15.69
C GLY A 2 9.60 8.44 -16.06
N GLY A 3 8.74 8.28 -15.06
CA GLY A 3 7.31 8.01 -15.27
C GLY A 3 6.50 9.29 -15.40
N ASP A 4 5.36 9.21 -16.08
CA ASP A 4 4.41 10.32 -16.18
C ASP A 4 3.88 10.69 -14.80
N TYR A 5 3.83 12.00 -14.53
CA TYR A 5 3.24 12.56 -13.32
C TYR A 5 2.09 13.50 -13.72
N PRO A 6 0.95 13.50 -13.00
CA PRO A 6 -0.17 14.41 -13.31
C PRO A 6 0.28 15.88 -13.31
N SER A 7 0.36 16.48 -14.50
CA SER A 7 0.88 17.84 -14.73
C SER A 7 -0.13 18.76 -15.43
N LYS A 8 -1.30 18.23 -15.79
CA LYS A 8 -2.38 18.99 -16.44
C LYS A 8 -3.39 19.48 -15.40
N PRO A 9 -4.08 20.61 -15.64
CA PRO A 9 -5.22 21.04 -14.82
C PRO A 9 -6.27 19.93 -14.69
N MET A 10 -6.90 19.84 -13.52
CA MET A 10 -7.91 18.82 -13.21
C MET A 10 -9.16 19.47 -12.61
N SER A 11 -10.31 18.82 -12.80
CA SER A 11 -11.57 19.19 -12.15
C SER A 11 -11.95 18.14 -11.09
N LEU A 12 -12.67 18.59 -10.05
CA LEU A 12 -13.20 17.70 -9.02
C LEU A 12 -14.55 17.14 -9.45
N TYR A 13 -14.75 15.84 -9.26
CA TYR A 13 -16.02 15.16 -9.52
C TYR A 13 -16.42 14.30 -8.32
N ALA A 14 -17.70 14.30 -7.96
CA ALA A 14 -18.28 13.39 -6.98
C ALA A 14 -19.49 12.69 -7.63
N THR A 15 -19.49 11.36 -7.66
CA THR A 15 -20.53 10.57 -8.33
C THR A 15 -20.88 9.33 -7.51
N ILE A 16 -22.17 8.97 -7.51
CA ILE A 16 -22.66 7.66 -7.10
C ILE A 16 -23.18 6.96 -8.37
N TRP A 17 -22.67 5.76 -8.65
CA TRP A 17 -22.97 5.06 -9.90
C TRP A 17 -22.87 3.53 -9.74
N ASP A 18 -23.49 2.79 -10.67
CA ASP A 18 -23.50 1.34 -10.67
C ASP A 18 -22.24 0.74 -11.32
N ALA A 19 -21.35 0.22 -10.46
CA ALA A 19 -20.12 -0.46 -10.86
C ALA A 19 -20.19 -2.00 -10.63
N SER A 20 -21.37 -2.60 -10.80
CA SER A 20 -21.65 -4.03 -10.52
C SER A 20 -20.70 -5.02 -11.20
N ASN A 21 -20.06 -4.64 -12.30
CA ASN A 21 -19.13 -5.52 -13.02
C ASN A 21 -17.80 -5.72 -12.29
N TRP A 22 -17.46 -4.91 -11.29
CA TRP A 22 -16.15 -5.03 -10.60
C TRP A 22 -16.12 -4.62 -9.12
N ALA A 23 -17.02 -3.74 -8.66
CA ALA A 23 -16.89 -3.10 -7.34
C ALA A 23 -16.91 -4.08 -6.15
N THR A 24 -17.87 -5.01 -6.10
CA THR A 24 -18.05 -5.91 -4.95
C THR A 24 -17.57 -7.32 -5.28
N SER A 25 -16.52 -7.76 -4.58
CA SER A 25 -15.87 -9.07 -4.80
C SER A 25 -15.48 -9.32 -6.27
N GLY A 26 -14.99 -8.29 -6.96
CA GLY A 26 -14.63 -8.40 -8.38
C GLY A 26 -15.82 -8.57 -9.31
N GLY A 27 -17.01 -8.09 -8.92
CA GLY A 27 -18.24 -8.17 -9.70
C GLY A 27 -19.11 -9.39 -9.42
N LYS A 28 -18.74 -10.23 -8.44
CA LYS A 28 -19.51 -11.41 -8.03
C LYS A 28 -20.89 -11.04 -7.47
N TYR A 29 -20.96 -9.95 -6.69
CA TYR A 29 -22.20 -9.47 -6.11
C TYR A 29 -22.60 -8.17 -6.78
N LYS A 30 -23.71 -8.20 -7.53
CA LYS A 30 -24.25 -7.04 -8.24
C LYS A 30 -25.18 -6.24 -7.34
N VAL A 31 -25.40 -4.98 -7.71
CA VAL A 31 -26.37 -4.12 -7.02
C VAL A 31 -27.75 -4.77 -7.02
N ASN A 32 -28.44 -4.67 -5.88
CA ASN A 32 -29.83 -5.08 -5.77
C ASN A 32 -30.70 -3.84 -5.61
N TYR A 33 -31.32 -3.41 -6.72
CA TYR A 33 -32.16 -2.21 -6.77
C TYR A 33 -33.41 -2.26 -5.89
N LYS A 34 -33.76 -3.41 -5.30
CA LYS A 34 -34.81 -3.48 -4.26
C LYS A 34 -34.44 -2.71 -2.99
N PHE A 35 -33.15 -2.45 -2.75
CA PHE A 35 -32.67 -1.65 -1.62
C PHE A 35 -32.49 -0.17 -1.96
N ALA A 36 -32.97 0.29 -3.13
CA ALA A 36 -32.95 1.69 -3.48
C ALA A 36 -33.89 2.52 -2.56
N PRO A 37 -33.60 3.82 -2.37
CA PRO A 37 -32.53 4.59 -2.98
C PRO A 37 -31.15 4.37 -2.33
N PHE A 38 -30.10 4.42 -3.15
CA PHE A 38 -28.72 4.48 -2.68
C PHE A 38 -28.33 5.96 -2.57
N VAL A 39 -28.06 6.45 -1.35
CA VAL A 39 -27.83 7.87 -1.07
C VAL A 39 -26.43 8.05 -0.51
N ALA A 40 -25.72 9.07 -1.01
CA ALA A 40 -24.45 9.54 -0.47
C ALA A 40 -24.59 11.02 -0.14
N GLU A 41 -24.29 11.39 1.10
CA GLU A 41 -24.32 12.78 1.58
C GLU A 41 -22.89 13.30 1.75
N PHE A 42 -22.65 14.52 1.29
CA PHE A 42 -21.35 15.19 1.35
C PHE A 42 -21.53 16.55 2.01
N THR A 43 -20.71 16.85 3.02
CA THR A 43 -20.70 18.14 3.75
C THR A 43 -19.28 18.69 3.81
N ASP A 44 -19.13 19.93 4.29
CA ASP A 44 -17.83 20.52 4.63
C ASP A 44 -16.83 20.54 3.47
N LEU A 45 -17.28 20.92 2.27
CA LEU A 45 -16.42 21.03 1.10
C LEU A 45 -15.34 22.10 1.31
N VAL A 46 -14.08 21.66 1.40
CA VAL A 46 -12.91 22.54 1.47
C VAL A 46 -12.12 22.44 0.17
N LEU A 47 -12.02 23.56 -0.55
CA LEU A 47 -11.23 23.66 -1.79
C LEU A 47 -10.01 24.56 -1.56
N ASN A 48 -8.86 23.92 -1.30
CA ASN A 48 -7.57 24.59 -1.19
C ASN A 48 -6.71 24.20 -2.39
N GLY A 49 -6.66 25.06 -3.39
CA GLY A 49 -5.87 24.83 -4.60
C GLY A 49 -5.84 26.07 -5.49
N CYS A 50 -5.01 26.01 -6.51
CA CYS A 50 -4.91 27.07 -7.49
C CYS A 50 -5.97 26.85 -8.59
N ALA A 51 -6.94 27.77 -8.67
CA ALA A 51 -7.95 27.75 -9.71
C ALA A 51 -7.33 28.19 -11.05
N LEU A 52 -7.62 27.45 -12.11
CA LEU A 52 -7.18 27.76 -13.47
C LEU A 52 -8.41 27.96 -14.34
N ASP A 53 -8.43 29.04 -15.12
CA ASP A 53 -9.46 29.26 -16.14
C ASP A 53 -9.19 28.32 -17.32
N PRO A 54 -10.12 27.41 -17.68
CA PRO A 54 -9.96 26.48 -18.79
C PRO A 54 -9.83 27.18 -20.16
N ILE A 55 -10.14 28.47 -20.25
CA ILE A 55 -10.05 29.28 -21.48
C ILE A 55 -8.67 29.95 -21.59
N GLN A 56 -7.97 30.17 -20.47
CA GLN A 56 -6.64 30.80 -20.48
C GLN A 56 -5.54 29.77 -20.74
N ASP A 57 -4.55 30.18 -21.54
CA ASP A 57 -3.46 29.32 -21.98
C ASP A 57 -2.64 28.84 -20.77
N VAL A 58 -2.45 27.52 -20.67
CA VAL A 58 -1.85 26.83 -19.50
C VAL A 58 -0.43 27.34 -19.20
N LEU A 59 0.23 27.97 -20.18
CA LEU A 59 1.55 28.57 -20.04
C LEU A 59 1.57 29.91 -19.30
N THR A 60 0.44 30.61 -19.16
CA THR A 60 0.41 31.98 -18.60
C THR A 60 -0.07 32.06 -17.16
N THR A 61 -0.79 31.05 -16.67
CA THR A 61 -1.38 31.05 -15.33
C THR A 61 -0.48 30.31 -14.36
N THR A 62 0.42 31.04 -13.71
CA THR A 62 1.35 30.51 -12.73
C THR A 62 0.66 30.28 -11.39
N CYS A 63 0.44 29.01 -11.02
CA CYS A 63 0.23 28.58 -9.63
C CYS A 63 1.52 28.71 -8.79
N SER A 64 2.23 29.82 -8.99
CA SER A 64 3.54 30.12 -8.40
C SER A 64 3.47 31.29 -7.42
N LYS A 65 2.31 31.96 -7.30
CA LYS A 65 2.13 33.01 -6.31
C LYS A 65 2.10 32.39 -4.91
N PRO A 66 2.82 32.96 -3.93
CA PRO A 66 2.90 32.42 -2.58
C PRO A 66 1.54 32.36 -1.86
N HIS A 67 0.55 33.14 -2.32
CA HIS A 67 -0.80 33.19 -1.76
C HIS A 67 -1.76 32.12 -2.35
N ASP A 68 -1.43 31.55 -3.52
CA ASP A 68 -2.21 30.51 -4.22
C ASP A 68 -1.63 29.10 -3.98
N ARG A 69 -0.51 29.03 -3.28
CA ARG A 69 0.13 27.79 -2.85
C ARG A 69 -0.39 27.51 -1.45
N PRO A 70 -1.14 26.42 -1.20
CA PRO A 70 -1.34 25.97 0.17
C PRO A 70 0.06 25.79 0.75
N GLU A 71 0.38 26.57 1.79
CA GLU A 71 1.71 26.77 2.36
C GLU A 71 2.64 25.58 2.06
N SER A 72 3.45 25.68 1.01
CA SER A 72 4.28 24.55 0.55
C SER A 72 5.43 24.24 1.53
N ILE A 73 5.49 24.98 2.65
CA ILE A 73 6.44 24.82 3.73
C ILE A 73 5.92 23.68 4.62
N GLY A 74 6.12 22.43 4.18
CA GLY A 74 5.83 21.24 5.00
C GLY A 74 5.23 20.03 4.28
N PHE A 75 4.89 20.14 3.00
CA PHE A 75 4.27 19.04 2.23
C PHE A 75 5.20 18.39 1.18
N THR A 76 6.48 18.79 1.10
CA THR A 76 7.44 18.16 0.19
C THR A 76 7.74 16.72 0.59
N ASP A 77 7.71 16.45 1.90
CA ASP A 77 7.95 15.14 2.48
C ASP A 77 6.99 14.85 3.63
N ILE A 78 6.61 13.59 3.76
CA ILE A 78 5.91 13.12 4.96
C ILE A 78 6.88 13.03 6.15
N THR A 79 6.46 13.52 7.31
CA THR A 79 7.23 13.39 8.56
C THR A 79 7.47 11.92 8.92
N PRO A 80 8.51 11.60 9.70
CA PRO A 80 8.75 10.23 10.18
C PRO A 80 7.54 9.63 10.91
N LYS A 81 6.83 10.43 11.71
CA LYS A 81 5.62 10.02 12.42
C LYS A 81 4.49 9.64 11.45
N GLN A 82 4.24 10.46 10.43
CA GLN A 82 3.24 10.16 9.38
C GLN A 82 3.63 8.90 8.59
N ARG A 83 4.92 8.74 8.25
CA ARG A 83 5.43 7.55 7.57
C ARG A 83 5.21 6.27 8.37
N MET A 84 5.47 6.31 9.68
CA MET A 84 5.20 5.19 10.57
C MET A 84 3.70 4.88 10.67
N ALA A 85 2.85 5.91 10.74
CA ALA A 85 1.40 5.74 10.76
C ALA A 85 0.89 5.09 9.45
N MET A 86 1.37 5.57 8.29
CA MET A 86 1.08 4.99 6.99
C MET A 86 1.52 3.52 6.91
N LYS A 87 2.74 3.21 7.35
CA LYS A 87 3.25 1.82 7.39
C LYS A 87 2.38 0.93 8.27
N LYS A 88 2.02 1.38 9.47
CA LYS A 88 1.15 0.64 10.40
C LYS A 88 -0.24 0.40 9.79
N PHE A 89 -0.81 1.38 9.09
CA PHE A 89 -2.09 1.25 8.42
C PHE A 89 -2.03 0.24 7.26
N ARG A 90 -1.04 0.35 6.37
CA ARG A 90 -0.81 -0.61 5.28
C ARG A 90 -0.62 -2.04 5.78
N LEU A 91 0.12 -2.20 6.89
CA LEU A 91 0.34 -3.49 7.55
C LEU A 91 -0.92 -4.14 8.14
N ARG A 92 -2.04 -3.42 8.27
CA ARG A 92 -3.27 -3.96 8.88
C ARG A 92 -4.45 -3.98 7.93
N ASN A 93 -4.62 -2.91 7.15
CA ASN A 93 -5.86 -2.64 6.43
C ASN A 93 -5.74 -2.76 4.90
N MET A 94 -4.53 -2.85 4.35
CA MET A 94 -4.36 -2.97 2.90
C MET A 94 -4.77 -4.36 2.42
N TYR A 95 -5.69 -4.43 1.45
CA TYR A 95 -6.21 -5.67 0.87
C TYR A 95 -5.53 -6.04 -0.46
N TYR A 96 -5.15 -5.04 -1.24
CA TYR A 96 -4.53 -5.19 -2.57
C TYR A 96 -3.46 -4.12 -2.78
N SER A 97 -2.40 -4.45 -3.52
CA SER A 97 -1.36 -3.52 -3.95
C SER A 97 -0.83 -3.93 -5.32
N TYR A 98 -0.89 -3.02 -6.30
CA TYR A 98 -0.38 -3.27 -7.65
C TYR A 98 1.14 -3.46 -7.68
N CYS A 99 1.88 -2.82 -6.76
CA CYS A 99 3.34 -2.99 -6.63
C CYS A 99 3.77 -4.41 -6.29
N TYR A 100 2.86 -5.23 -5.73
CA TYR A 100 3.11 -6.64 -5.40
C TYR A 100 2.32 -7.61 -6.29
N ASP A 101 1.64 -7.09 -7.31
CA ASP A 101 0.90 -7.89 -8.29
C ASP A 101 1.84 -8.33 -9.41
N GLY A 102 2.59 -9.41 -9.16
CA GLY A 102 3.52 -10.00 -10.12
C GLY A 102 2.83 -10.67 -11.31
N LEU A 103 1.54 -11.01 -11.19
CA LEU A 103 0.75 -11.52 -12.33
C LEU A 103 0.43 -10.41 -13.32
N ARG A 104 0.07 -9.22 -12.84
CA ARG A 104 -0.23 -8.06 -13.69
C ARG A 104 1.03 -7.34 -14.15
N TYR A 105 2.00 -7.20 -13.24
CA TYR A 105 3.26 -6.49 -13.47
C TYR A 105 4.44 -7.42 -13.12
N PRO A 106 4.94 -8.22 -14.09
CA PRO A 106 6.08 -9.12 -13.85
C PRO A 106 7.31 -8.40 -13.32
N THR A 107 7.51 -7.13 -13.74
CA THR A 107 8.46 -6.20 -13.13
C THR A 107 7.67 -5.07 -12.47
N PRO A 108 7.90 -4.79 -11.17
CA PRO A 108 7.20 -3.70 -10.49
C PRO A 108 7.43 -2.35 -11.19
N PRO A 109 6.39 -1.51 -11.31
CA PRO A 109 6.53 -0.15 -11.83
C PRO A 109 7.62 0.66 -11.09
N PRO A 110 8.30 1.59 -11.77
CA PRO A 110 9.50 2.27 -11.24
C PRO A 110 9.24 3.18 -10.03
N GLU A 111 8.00 3.59 -9.79
CA GLU A 111 7.56 4.36 -8.64
C GLU A 111 7.40 3.51 -7.36
N CYS A 112 7.35 2.18 -7.50
CA CYS A 112 7.12 1.28 -6.38
C CYS A 112 8.39 1.12 -5.52
N VAL A 113 8.25 1.40 -4.22
CA VAL A 113 9.27 1.06 -3.20
C VAL A 113 8.89 -0.24 -2.52
N ILE A 114 9.62 -1.31 -2.83
CA ILE A 114 9.35 -2.66 -2.34
C ILE A 114 9.87 -2.83 -0.91
N ASP A 115 8.98 -2.80 0.09
CA ASP A 115 9.29 -3.26 1.46
C ASP A 115 9.19 -4.79 1.53
N PRO A 116 10.27 -5.52 1.87
CA PRO A 116 10.27 -6.98 1.95
C PRO A 116 9.28 -7.56 2.98
N VAL A 117 9.08 -6.88 4.12
CA VAL A 117 8.17 -7.34 5.19
C VAL A 117 6.73 -7.20 4.74
N GLU A 118 6.42 -6.10 4.05
CA GLU A 118 5.10 -5.89 3.48
C GLU A 118 4.82 -6.88 2.35
N LYS A 119 5.79 -7.12 1.45
CA LYS A 119 5.68 -8.08 0.34
C LYS A 119 5.30 -9.49 0.80
N GLN A 120 5.84 -9.97 1.91
CA GLN A 120 5.55 -11.32 2.44
C GLN A 120 4.05 -11.58 2.70
N ARG A 121 3.28 -10.52 2.95
CA ARG A 121 1.84 -10.58 3.22
C ARG A 121 0.99 -10.75 1.96
N PHE A 122 1.57 -10.50 0.78
CA PHE A 122 0.87 -10.52 -0.50
C PHE A 122 1.13 -11.83 -1.25
N LYS A 123 0.11 -12.31 -1.95
CA LYS A 123 0.21 -13.33 -3.00
C LYS A 123 0.75 -12.67 -4.27
N ASP A 124 1.13 -13.47 -5.26
CA ASP A 124 1.58 -12.96 -6.57
C ASP A 124 0.47 -12.19 -7.33
N THR A 125 -0.80 -12.41 -6.95
CA THR A 125 -1.96 -11.61 -7.43
C THR A 125 -2.03 -10.19 -6.85
N GLY A 126 -1.09 -9.78 -5.99
CA GLY A 126 -1.13 -8.50 -5.28
C GLY A 126 -2.21 -8.42 -4.19
N ARG A 127 -3.00 -9.46 -3.95
CA ARG A 127 -3.95 -9.57 -2.83
C ARG A 127 -3.30 -10.16 -1.58
N VAL A 128 -3.76 -9.76 -0.40
CA VAL A 128 -3.21 -10.29 0.86
C VAL A 128 -3.55 -11.77 1.09
N LYS A 129 -2.66 -12.47 1.79
CA LYS A 129 -2.83 -13.85 2.24
C LYS A 129 -3.76 -13.88 3.45
N PHE A 130 -5.07 -13.99 3.23
CA PHE A 130 -6.00 -14.31 4.31
C PHE A 130 -5.87 -15.78 4.70
N GLY A 131 -5.64 -16.06 6.00
CA GLY A 131 -5.81 -17.41 6.56
C GLY A 131 -4.56 -18.30 6.62
N GLU A 132 -3.38 -17.83 6.24
CA GLU A 132 -2.13 -18.53 6.59
C GLU A 132 -1.80 -18.20 8.05
N LYS A 133 -2.44 -18.94 8.98
CA LYS A 133 -2.03 -18.94 10.38
C LYS A 133 -0.53 -19.24 10.40
N HIS A 134 0.27 -18.35 10.97
CA HIS A 134 1.64 -18.68 11.36
C HIS A 134 1.54 -19.81 12.38
N HIS A 135 1.71 -21.07 11.93
CA HIS A 135 2.02 -22.15 12.83
C HIS A 135 3.36 -21.79 13.46
N HIS A 136 3.33 -21.25 14.68
CA HIS A 136 4.50 -21.22 15.55
C HIS A 136 4.92 -22.68 15.73
N GLY A 137 5.90 -23.10 14.93
CA GLY A 137 6.54 -24.39 15.08
C GLY A 137 7.03 -24.50 16.51
N HIS A 138 6.42 -25.39 17.28
CA HIS A 138 6.89 -25.78 18.59
C HIS A 138 8.33 -26.27 18.39
N LEU A 139 9.32 -25.48 18.81
CA LEU A 139 10.71 -25.91 18.88
C LEU A 139 10.74 -27.13 19.81
N LYS A 140 10.78 -28.33 19.22
CA LYS A 140 11.11 -29.55 19.93
C LYS A 140 12.54 -29.40 20.42
N GLY A 141 12.68 -29.13 21.72
CA GLY A 141 13.96 -29.06 22.41
C GLY A 141 14.79 -30.30 22.10
N ARG A 142 15.90 -30.10 21.40
CA ARG A 142 16.90 -31.12 21.14
C ARG A 142 17.55 -31.47 22.48
N ARG A 143 17.26 -32.67 22.97
CA ARG A 143 17.84 -33.29 24.17
C ARG A 143 19.37 -33.21 24.04
N ARG A 144 20.03 -32.46 24.92
CA ARG A 144 21.49 -32.49 25.08
C ARG A 144 21.85 -33.86 25.65
N GLU A 145 22.32 -34.78 24.81
CA GLU A 145 23.08 -35.93 25.28
C GLU A 145 24.45 -35.43 25.74
N GLY A 146 24.72 -35.59 27.03
CA GLY A 146 26.01 -35.27 27.64
C GLY A 146 27.07 -36.22 27.13
N LEU A 147 28.04 -35.69 26.39
CA LEU A 147 29.29 -36.38 26.09
C LEU A 147 30.10 -36.45 27.40
N SER A 148 30.14 -37.63 28.01
CA SER A 148 31.06 -37.94 29.11
C SER A 148 32.50 -37.98 28.58
N ILE A 149 33.35 -37.13 29.13
CA ILE A 149 34.80 -37.13 28.91
C ILE A 149 35.36 -38.46 29.45
N ARG A 150 35.74 -39.38 28.55
CA ARG A 150 36.57 -40.55 28.88
C ARG A 150 38.04 -40.11 28.89
N LYS A 151 38.66 -40.11 30.07
CA LYS A 151 40.12 -40.10 30.24
C LYS A 151 40.66 -41.45 29.77
N ASN A 152 41.51 -41.47 28.74
CA ASN A 152 42.38 -42.60 28.46
C ASN A 152 43.80 -42.25 28.91
N GLY A 153 44.29 -43.00 29.91
CA GLY A 153 45.71 -43.07 30.24
C GLY A 153 46.43 -43.91 29.19
N GLY A 154 47.60 -43.45 28.77
CA GLY A 154 48.52 -44.19 27.92
C GLY A 154 49.56 -44.95 28.77
N GLN A 155 49.71 -46.23 28.46
CA GLN A 155 50.84 -47.12 28.73
C GLN A 155 50.57 -48.28 27.75
N GLY A 156 51.31 -48.53 26.68
CA GLY A 156 52.74 -48.79 26.60
C GLY A 156 52.88 -50.11 25.84
N ASP A 157 53.74 -50.09 24.81
CA ASP A 157 54.54 -51.20 24.29
C ASP A 157 54.01 -52.16 23.19
N VAL A 158 54.86 -52.20 22.14
CA VAL A 158 55.07 -53.10 20.99
C VAL A 158 54.13 -52.98 19.79
#